data_AF-A0A9N9XZS5-F1
#
_entry.id   AF-A0A9N9XZS5-F1
#
_cell.length_a   1.000
_cell.length_b   1.000
_cell.length_c   1.000
_cell.angle_alpha   90.00
_cell.angle_beta   90.00
_cell.angle_gamma   90.00
#
_symmetry.space_group_name_H-M   'P 1'
#
loop_
_entity.id
_entity.type
_entity.pdbx_description
1 polymer ?
#
loop_
_entity_poly.entity_id
_entity_poly.type
_entity_poly.pdbx_seq_one_letter_code
_entity_poly.pdbx_strand_id
1 'polypeptide(L)'
;MPDTIFACIICGTFVYEEDTVPQGYPDAQPWLNRFRGIYQDREGIHLTGVSRNDENQRPEYTAPRDIHARWEDPEYDPQNDSVRFGAMTQRSVNGRYGFIFHESCWSLLEETFAPNEVPLQRLFDVCLSIPIAWDVMDWDHTYGGLHQQLDLTYSFPWEPRGMVLRNETYLEVHDPYQYFNLTGEATEHPPPTTLDGPSRQTQDPFLKLPLEILLKVAEEMDTSDVLRFRLISRSFWPIFNMQSFWLSRFRAGAERSWAQTALGPYQRD
;
A
#
# COMPACT_ATOMS: atom_id res chain seq x y z
N MET A 1 -3.62 -1.89 26.87
CA MET A 1 -4.12 -1.85 25.48
C MET A 1 -3.79 -3.20 24.90
N PRO A 2 -4.70 -3.89 24.20
CA PRO A 2 -4.36 -5.22 23.71
C PRO A 2 -3.26 -5.07 22.67
N ASP A 3 -2.08 -5.62 22.96
CA ASP A 3 -1.30 -6.46 22.07
C ASP A 3 -1.76 -6.42 20.60
N THR A 4 -1.43 -5.32 19.91
CA THR A 4 -1.88 -5.06 18.54
C THR A 4 -0.83 -5.54 17.54
N ILE A 5 -1.15 -6.54 16.72
CA ILE A 5 -0.34 -6.93 15.55
C ILE A 5 -0.70 -5.97 14.41
N PHE A 6 0.29 -5.38 13.73
CA PHE A 6 0.03 -4.51 12.58
C PHE A 6 0.28 -5.21 11.24
N ALA A 7 -0.52 -4.84 10.25
CA ALA A 7 -0.33 -5.28 8.88
C ALA A 7 0.76 -4.49 8.18
N CYS A 8 1.47 -5.16 7.28
CA CYS A 8 2.38 -4.53 6.34
C CYS A 8 1.59 -3.54 5.46
N ILE A 9 2.07 -2.29 5.38
CA ILE A 9 1.42 -1.24 4.56
C ILE A 9 1.40 -1.54 3.05
N ILE A 10 2.17 -2.54 2.60
CA ILE A 10 2.33 -2.88 1.17
C ILE A 10 1.42 -4.04 0.78
N CYS A 11 1.51 -5.18 1.47
CA CYS A 11 0.75 -6.38 1.12
C CYS A 11 -0.53 -6.56 1.96
N GLY A 12 -0.70 -5.81 3.05
CA GLY A 12 -1.86 -5.93 3.92
C GLY A 12 -1.87 -7.18 4.81
N THR A 13 -0.89 -8.08 4.69
CA THR A 13 -0.72 -9.22 5.58
C THR A 13 -0.09 -8.78 6.89
N PHE A 14 -0.51 -9.39 8.00
CA PHE A 14 0.07 -9.14 9.31
C PHE A 14 1.57 -9.47 9.35
N VAL A 15 2.34 -8.61 10.02
CA VAL A 15 3.71 -8.94 10.41
C VAL A 15 3.59 -9.77 11.69
N TYR A 16 3.56 -11.09 11.56
CA TYR A 16 3.25 -11.99 12.67
C TYR A 16 4.40 -12.09 13.68
N GLU A 17 4.07 -12.37 14.93
CA GLU A 17 5.04 -12.91 15.89
C GLU A 17 5.22 -14.40 15.65
N GLU A 18 6.44 -14.91 15.87
CA GLU A 18 6.83 -16.30 15.60
C GLU A 18 5.84 -17.33 16.17
N ASP A 19 5.33 -17.11 17.39
CA ASP A 19 4.40 -18.02 18.08
C ASP A 19 2.92 -17.82 17.69
N THR A 20 2.61 -16.76 16.93
CA THR A 20 1.24 -16.42 16.49
C THR A 20 0.95 -16.80 15.04
N VAL A 21 1.95 -17.36 14.36
CA VAL A 21 1.80 -17.86 13.00
C VAL A 21 0.71 -18.95 12.98
N PRO A 22 -0.33 -18.84 12.12
CA PRO A 22 -1.47 -19.75 12.15
C PRO A 22 -1.08 -21.23 12.04
N GLN A 23 -1.52 -22.03 13.03
CA GLN A 23 -1.32 -23.48 13.07
C GLN A 23 -2.02 -24.13 11.87
N GLY A 24 -1.22 -24.67 10.95
CA GLY A 24 -1.70 -25.22 9.67
C GLY A 24 -0.73 -24.98 8.52
N TYR A 25 0.22 -24.07 8.70
CA TYR A 25 1.28 -23.76 7.74
C TYR A 25 2.65 -24.03 8.36
N PRO A 26 3.11 -25.29 8.40
CA PRO A 26 4.42 -25.65 8.98
C PRO A 26 5.60 -25.00 8.23
N ASP A 27 5.38 -24.54 6.99
CA ASP A 27 6.32 -23.76 6.19
C ASP A 27 6.02 -22.26 6.21
N ALA A 28 5.22 -21.76 7.16
CA ALA A 28 4.97 -20.34 7.29
C ALA A 28 6.31 -19.61 7.38
N GLN A 29 6.59 -18.94 6.26
CA GLN A 29 7.94 -18.66 5.84
C GLN A 29 8.58 -17.63 6.78
N PRO A 30 9.92 -17.67 6.95
CA PRO A 30 10.66 -16.67 7.71
C PRO A 30 10.37 -15.22 7.31
N TRP A 31 9.78 -14.95 6.15
CA TRP A 31 9.47 -13.58 5.73
C TRP A 31 8.29 -12.94 6.49
N LEU A 32 7.34 -13.73 7.00
CA LEU A 32 6.10 -13.21 7.63
C LEU A 32 6.34 -12.48 8.95
N ASN A 33 7.42 -12.82 9.66
CA ASN A 33 7.82 -12.15 10.90
C ASN A 33 8.99 -11.17 10.69
N ARG A 34 9.56 -11.08 9.49
CA ARG A 34 10.66 -10.15 9.19
C ARG A 34 10.12 -8.83 8.70
N PHE A 35 10.58 -7.74 9.31
CA PHE A 35 10.09 -6.42 8.98
C PHE A 35 11.20 -5.38 8.87
N ARG A 36 10.87 -4.31 8.17
CA ARG A 36 11.56 -3.02 8.21
C ARG A 36 10.56 -1.94 8.64
N GLY A 37 11.07 -0.87 9.21
CA GLY A 37 10.31 0.32 9.57
C GLY A 37 10.77 1.52 8.77
N ILE A 38 9.82 2.36 8.36
CA ILE A 38 10.08 3.74 7.96
C ILE A 38 9.60 4.64 9.09
N TYR A 39 10.46 5.51 9.60
CA TYR A 39 10.12 6.39 10.72
C TYR A 39 10.62 7.80 10.50
N GLN A 40 9.93 8.74 11.12
CA GLN A 40 10.32 10.14 11.20
C GLN A 40 10.96 10.43 12.56
N ASP A 41 12.02 11.23 12.56
CA ASP A 41 12.49 11.93 13.76
C ASP A 41 12.81 13.41 13.46
N ARG A 42 13.69 14.03 14.28
CA ARG A 42 14.05 15.45 14.12
C ARG A 42 14.96 15.72 12.92
N GLU A 43 15.68 14.71 12.45
CA GLU A 43 16.67 14.82 11.37
C GLU A 43 16.06 14.51 10.00
N GLY A 44 14.98 13.71 9.96
CA GLY A 44 14.22 13.47 8.75
C GLY A 44 13.43 12.17 8.79
N ILE A 45 13.25 11.59 7.60
CA ILE A 45 12.65 10.27 7.39
C ILE A 45 13.76 9.25 7.17
N HIS A 46 13.69 8.13 7.88
CA HIS A 46 14.72 7.11 7.90
C HIS A 46 14.09 5.72 7.67
N LEU A 47 14.84 4.85 7.01
CA LEU A 47 14.55 3.43 6.91
C LEU A 47 15.42 2.65 7.89
N THR A 48 14.85 1.68 8.59
CA THR A 48 15.60 0.78 9.47
C THR A 48 16.27 -0.35 8.69
N GLY A 49 17.23 -1.02 9.34
CA GLY A 49 17.65 -2.37 8.99
C GLY A 49 16.51 -3.39 9.17
N VAL A 50 16.82 -4.66 8.95
CA VAL A 50 15.83 -5.73 9.14
C VAL A 50 15.78 -6.14 10.60
N SER A 51 14.57 -6.35 11.10
CA SER A 51 14.32 -6.92 12.41
C SER A 51 13.29 -8.05 12.33
N ARG A 52 13.15 -8.80 13.42
CA ARG A 52 12.12 -9.83 13.58
C ARG A 52 11.06 -9.34 14.54
N ASN A 53 9.80 -9.55 14.17
CA ASN A 53 8.68 -9.32 15.05
C ASN A 53 8.57 -10.47 16.05
N ASP A 54 8.91 -10.18 17.30
CA ASP A 54 8.84 -11.10 18.42
C ASP A 54 8.10 -10.45 19.60
N GLU A 55 7.88 -11.22 20.67
CA GLU A 55 7.15 -10.76 21.85
C GLU A 55 7.73 -9.47 22.48
N ASN A 56 9.00 -9.13 22.20
CA ASN A 56 9.66 -7.94 22.74
C ASN A 56 9.41 -6.66 21.93
N GLN A 57 8.75 -6.75 20.77
CA GLN A 57 8.41 -5.61 19.92
C GLN A 57 7.17 -4.84 20.39
N ARG A 58 6.74 -5.08 21.65
CA ARG A 58 5.57 -4.45 22.24
C ARG A 58 5.94 -3.71 23.52
N PRO A 59 5.47 -2.45 23.68
CA PRO A 59 4.46 -1.75 22.88
C PRO A 59 5.02 -0.96 21.67
N GLU A 60 6.21 -1.27 21.18
CA GLU A 60 6.94 -0.44 20.23
C GLU A 60 7.98 -1.23 19.44
N TYR A 61 8.20 -0.80 18.20
CA TYR A 61 9.08 -1.50 17.27
C TYR A 61 10.52 -1.09 17.46
N THR A 62 11.38 -2.09 17.48
CA THR A 62 12.83 -2.03 17.62
C THR A 62 13.47 -2.71 16.42
N ALA A 63 14.30 -1.96 15.71
CA ALA A 63 15.03 -2.46 14.56
C ALA A 63 16.43 -1.82 14.49
N PRO A 64 17.39 -2.41 13.75
CA PRO A 64 18.68 -1.78 13.54
C PRO A 64 18.54 -0.39 12.92
N ARG A 65 19.35 0.57 13.38
CA ARG A 65 19.38 1.93 12.83
C ARG A 65 20.03 1.97 11.46
N ASP A 66 21.06 1.15 11.25
CA ASP A 66 21.69 0.98 9.95
C ASP A 66 20.76 0.21 9.01
N ILE A 67 20.48 0.80 7.84
CA ILE A 67 19.64 0.25 6.78
C ILE A 67 20.14 -1.12 6.27
N HIS A 68 21.44 -1.38 6.35
CA HIS A 68 22.04 -2.61 5.85
C HIS A 68 22.21 -3.70 6.93
N ALA A 69 22.01 -3.35 8.21
CA ALA A 69 22.14 -4.29 9.31
C ALA A 69 20.91 -5.20 9.46
N ARG A 70 21.14 -6.38 10.02
CA ARG A 70 20.11 -7.33 10.44
C ARG A 70 20.27 -7.64 11.92
N TRP A 71 19.16 -7.96 12.57
CA TRP A 71 19.17 -8.41 13.97
C TRP A 71 19.97 -9.72 14.21
N GLU A 72 20.20 -10.51 13.15
CA GLU A 72 20.96 -11.77 13.20
C GLU A 72 22.47 -11.57 13.03
N ASP A 73 22.91 -10.35 12.69
CA ASP A 73 24.32 -10.10 12.41
C ASP A 73 25.15 -10.29 13.69
N PRO A 74 26.26 -11.04 13.66
CA PRO A 74 27.06 -11.33 14.87
C PRO A 74 27.63 -10.08 15.55
N GLU A 75 27.80 -9.00 14.79
CA GLU A 75 28.35 -7.73 15.27
C GLU A 75 27.27 -6.75 15.75
N TYR A 76 25.98 -7.07 15.55
CA TYR A 76 24.87 -6.21 15.95
C TYR A 76 24.73 -6.19 17.47
N ASP A 77 24.82 -4.99 18.06
CA ASP A 77 24.51 -4.75 19.46
C ASP A 77 23.10 -4.11 19.59
N PRO A 78 22.07 -4.87 20.01
CA PRO A 78 20.72 -4.34 20.14
C PRO A 78 20.60 -3.13 21.08
N GLN A 79 21.52 -2.92 22.01
CA GLN A 79 21.45 -1.79 22.95
C GLN A 79 21.93 -0.48 22.31
N ASN A 80 22.92 -0.55 21.43
CA ASN A 80 23.57 0.63 20.86
C ASN A 80 23.18 0.88 19.40
N ASP A 81 22.89 -0.19 18.66
CA ASP A 81 22.68 -0.12 17.21
C ASP A 81 21.19 -0.09 16.85
N SER A 82 20.29 -0.26 17.81
CA SER A 82 18.85 -0.25 17.56
C SER A 82 18.24 1.16 17.60
N VAL A 83 17.09 1.28 16.93
CA VAL A 83 16.17 2.40 17.05
C VAL A 83 14.80 1.90 17.45
N ARG A 84 14.18 2.64 18.37
CA ARG A 84 12.85 2.40 18.92
C ARG A 84 11.89 3.46 18.39
N PHE A 85 10.75 3.05 17.84
CA PHE A 85 9.72 3.94 17.30
C PHE A 85 8.31 3.37 17.51
N GLY A 86 7.32 4.26 17.63
CA GLY A 86 5.92 3.85 17.60
C GLY A 86 5.46 3.70 16.16
N ALA A 87 4.79 2.59 15.83
CA ALA A 87 4.29 2.35 14.49
C ALA A 87 2.75 2.47 14.41
N MET A 88 2.24 2.88 13.25
CA MET A 88 0.82 2.81 12.90
C MET A 88 -0.08 3.57 13.89
N THR A 89 -0.93 2.90 14.67
CA THR A 89 -1.80 3.56 15.65
C THR A 89 -1.10 3.80 17.00
N GLN A 90 0.15 3.35 17.17
CA GLN A 90 0.94 3.54 18.38
C GLN A 90 1.39 4.99 18.54
N ARG A 91 1.63 5.39 19.80
CA ARG A 91 2.20 6.70 20.12
C ARG A 91 3.68 6.74 19.73
N SER A 92 4.16 7.94 19.36
CA SER A 92 5.58 8.16 19.11
C SER A 92 6.44 7.77 20.31
N VAL A 93 7.57 7.11 20.07
CA VAL A 93 8.55 6.72 21.09
C VAL A 93 9.79 7.58 20.90
N ASN A 94 10.23 8.29 21.94
CA ASN A 94 11.37 9.21 21.87
C ASN A 94 11.25 10.25 20.73
N GLY A 95 10.01 10.67 20.41
CA GLY A 95 9.73 11.57 19.29
C GLY A 95 9.77 10.91 17.91
N ARG A 96 9.80 9.58 17.84
CA ARG A 96 9.83 8.80 16.59
C ARG A 96 8.52 8.08 16.34
N TYR A 97 7.99 8.29 15.13
CA TYR A 97 6.75 7.68 14.66
C TYR A 97 6.94 7.13 13.25
N GLY A 98 6.32 5.99 12.94
CA GLY A 98 6.56 5.31 11.68
C GLY A 98 5.51 4.30 11.25
N PHE A 99 5.88 3.55 10.22
CA PHE A 99 5.09 2.48 9.63
C PHE A 99 5.99 1.27 9.41
N ILE A 100 5.40 0.08 9.40
CA ILE A 100 6.13 -1.17 9.19
C ILE A 100 5.66 -1.88 7.92
N PHE A 101 6.55 -2.69 7.37
CA PHE A 101 6.29 -3.57 6.24
C PHE A 101 7.23 -4.77 6.30
N HIS A 102 6.84 -5.86 5.63
CA HIS A 102 7.70 -7.03 5.52
C HIS A 102 8.99 -6.69 4.79
N GLU A 103 10.07 -7.38 5.17
CA GLU A 103 11.36 -7.31 4.46
C GLU A 103 11.17 -7.58 2.95
N SER A 104 10.49 -8.67 2.61
CA SER A 104 10.23 -9.05 1.21
C SER A 104 9.45 -7.99 0.44
N CYS A 105 8.48 -7.33 1.10
CA CYS A 105 7.73 -6.25 0.48
C CYS A 105 8.59 -5.01 0.20
N TRP A 106 9.59 -4.73 1.03
CA TRP A 106 10.57 -3.69 0.75
C TRP A 106 11.43 -4.03 -0.47
N SER A 107 11.95 -5.27 -0.54
CA SER A 107 12.73 -5.72 -1.70
C SER A 107 11.96 -5.61 -3.01
N LEU A 108 10.65 -5.87 -2.99
CA LEU A 108 9.78 -5.61 -4.14
C LEU A 108 9.70 -4.14 -4.54
N LEU A 109 9.61 -3.23 -3.57
CA LEU A 109 9.62 -1.80 -3.86
C LEU A 109 10.96 -1.39 -4.47
N GLU A 110 12.08 -1.88 -3.96
CA GLU A 110 13.40 -1.59 -4.54
C GLU A 110 13.49 -2.02 -6.00
N GLU A 111 13.02 -3.23 -6.34
CA GLU A 111 12.98 -3.69 -7.74
C GLU A 111 12.03 -2.85 -8.61
N THR A 112 10.89 -2.43 -8.07
CA THR A 112 9.90 -1.63 -8.80
C THR A 112 10.41 -0.22 -9.12
N PHE A 113 11.19 0.38 -8.23
CA PHE A 113 11.73 1.73 -8.41
C PHE A 113 13.06 1.75 -9.17
N ALA A 114 13.73 0.60 -9.32
CA ALA A 114 15.00 0.49 -10.02
C ALA A 114 14.94 1.11 -11.43
N PRO A 115 15.96 1.87 -11.85
CA PRO A 115 17.25 2.10 -11.17
C PRO A 115 17.22 3.23 -10.12
N ASN A 116 16.06 3.83 -9.85
CA ASN A 116 15.93 4.89 -8.86
C ASN A 116 15.73 4.30 -7.45
N GLU A 117 16.07 5.09 -6.44
CA GLU A 117 15.78 4.76 -5.05
C GLU A 117 14.29 4.97 -4.74
N VAL A 118 13.76 4.18 -3.79
CA VAL A 118 12.42 4.38 -3.26
C VAL A 118 12.36 5.73 -2.54
N PRO A 119 11.45 6.66 -2.92
CA PRO A 119 11.42 8.00 -2.36
C PRO A 119 10.81 8.00 -0.95
N LEU A 120 11.64 7.83 0.08
CA LEU A 120 11.22 7.67 1.48
C LEU A 120 10.25 8.76 1.96
N GLN A 121 10.55 10.03 1.69
CA GLN A 121 9.68 11.14 2.08
C GLN A 121 8.27 10.98 1.48
N ARG A 122 8.19 10.67 0.18
CA ARG A 122 6.91 10.52 -0.50
C ARG A 122 6.16 9.28 0.00
N LEU A 123 6.86 8.18 0.25
CA LEU A 123 6.24 6.99 0.82
C LEU A 123 5.64 7.32 2.20
N PHE A 124 6.39 8.01 3.05
CA PHE A 124 5.93 8.43 4.37
C PHE A 124 4.73 9.37 4.31
N ASP A 125 4.77 10.39 3.44
CA ASP A 125 3.67 11.34 3.25
C ASP A 125 2.39 10.63 2.78
N VAL A 126 2.53 9.64 1.88
CA VAL A 126 1.40 8.81 1.44
C VAL A 126 0.83 8.01 2.61
N CYS A 127 1.68 7.36 3.40
CA CYS A 127 1.25 6.63 4.58
C CYS A 127 0.52 7.50 5.61
N LEU A 128 0.96 8.75 5.81
CA LEU A 128 0.28 9.71 6.67
C LEU A 128 -1.07 10.17 6.12
N SER A 129 -1.22 10.22 4.80
CA SER A 129 -2.45 10.67 4.16
C SER A 129 -3.58 9.64 4.26
N ILE A 130 -3.26 8.36 4.44
CA ILE A 130 -4.22 7.26 4.35
C ILE A 130 -4.72 6.84 5.74
N PRO A 131 -6.04 6.69 5.94
CA PRO A 131 -6.57 6.17 7.19
C PRO A 131 -6.03 4.77 7.52
N ILE A 132 -5.71 4.55 8.80
CA ILE A 132 -5.44 3.22 9.33
C ILE A 132 -6.72 2.74 10.02
N ALA A 133 -7.26 1.62 9.57
CA ALA A 133 -8.44 0.99 10.12
C ALA A 133 -8.07 -0.39 10.67
N TRP A 134 -8.31 -0.61 11.97
CA TRP A 134 -8.14 -1.93 12.62
C TRP A 134 -6.78 -2.58 12.29
N ASP A 135 -5.72 -1.77 12.39
CA ASP A 135 -4.31 -2.20 12.28
C ASP A 135 -3.81 -2.47 10.85
N VAL A 136 -4.61 -2.08 9.86
CA VAL A 136 -4.31 -2.16 8.42
C VAL A 136 -4.48 -0.79 7.78
N MET A 137 -3.62 -0.45 6.81
CA MET A 137 -3.77 0.76 6.00
C MET A 137 -4.91 0.57 4.98
N ASP A 138 -5.91 1.46 5.01
CA ASP A 138 -7.07 1.42 4.11
C ASP A 138 -6.77 2.19 2.82
N TRP A 139 -6.10 1.53 1.88
CA TRP A 139 -5.86 2.06 0.54
C TRP A 139 -7.13 2.16 -0.33
N ASP A 140 -8.31 1.87 0.22
CA ASP A 140 -9.55 1.67 -0.51
C ASP A 140 -9.47 0.49 -1.52
N HIS A 141 -8.69 -0.54 -1.17
CA HIS A 141 -8.71 -1.83 -1.84
C HIS A 141 -8.60 -2.98 -0.84
N THR A 142 -8.98 -4.17 -1.29
CA THR A 142 -9.10 -5.37 -0.46
C THR A 142 -7.82 -6.20 -0.38
N TYR A 143 -6.67 -5.65 -0.77
CA TYR A 143 -5.39 -6.37 -0.97
C TYR A 143 -5.59 -7.72 -1.69
N GLY A 144 -6.10 -7.69 -2.93
CA GLY A 144 -6.39 -8.91 -3.69
C GLY A 144 -7.54 -9.76 -3.14
N GLY A 145 -8.33 -9.23 -2.20
CA GLY A 145 -9.42 -9.95 -1.54
C GLY A 145 -9.03 -10.56 -0.18
N LEU A 146 -7.79 -10.33 0.29
CA LEU A 146 -7.31 -10.69 1.62
C LEU A 146 -8.21 -10.09 2.71
N HIS A 147 -8.58 -8.82 2.53
CA HIS A 147 -9.47 -8.10 3.43
C HIS A 147 -10.85 -7.92 2.80
N GLN A 148 -11.89 -8.07 3.59
CA GLN A 148 -13.25 -7.71 3.22
C GLN A 148 -13.59 -6.34 3.80
N GLN A 149 -14.01 -5.41 2.94
CA GLN A 149 -14.66 -4.18 3.40
C GLN A 149 -16.01 -4.58 4.02
N LEU A 150 -16.21 -4.21 5.27
CA LEU A 150 -17.53 -4.29 5.90
C LEU A 150 -18.39 -3.21 5.27
N ASP A 151 -19.42 -3.65 4.57
CA ASP A 151 -20.49 -2.80 4.08
C ASP A 151 -21.36 -2.39 5.29
N LEU A 152 -20.84 -1.48 6.10
CA LEU A 152 -21.61 -0.86 7.15
C LEU A 152 -22.63 0.01 6.43
N THR A 153 -23.91 -0.34 6.54
CA THR A 153 -25.04 0.28 5.84
C THR A 153 -25.22 1.78 6.16
N TYR A 154 -24.33 2.34 7.01
CA TYR A 154 -24.31 3.70 7.50
C TYR A 154 -22.89 4.30 7.60
N SER A 155 -21.85 3.75 6.94
CA SER A 155 -20.53 4.41 6.94
C SER A 155 -20.49 5.52 5.92
N PHE A 156 -20.16 6.73 6.36
CA PHE A 156 -19.96 7.85 5.44
C PHE A 156 -18.62 7.71 4.69
N PRO A 157 -18.47 8.29 3.48
CA PRO A 157 -17.24 8.18 2.68
C PRO A 157 -15.96 8.69 3.37
N TRP A 158 -16.10 9.55 4.38
CA TRP A 158 -15.00 10.10 5.19
C TRP A 158 -14.75 9.32 6.49
N GLU A 159 -15.55 8.30 6.78
CA GLU A 159 -15.33 7.42 7.93
C GLU A 159 -14.41 6.26 7.52
N PRO A 160 -13.46 5.85 8.38
CA PRO A 160 -12.66 4.66 8.13
C PRO A 160 -13.58 3.46 7.90
N ARG A 161 -13.45 2.79 6.75
CA ARG A 161 -14.24 1.59 6.50
C ARG A 161 -13.71 0.50 7.42
N GLY A 162 -14.62 -0.26 8.03
CA GLY A 162 -14.22 -1.45 8.77
C GLY A 162 -13.63 -2.46 7.78
N MET A 163 -12.36 -2.82 7.94
CA MET A 163 -11.76 -3.93 7.22
C MET A 163 -11.70 -5.14 8.16
N VAL A 164 -12.10 -6.30 7.67
CA VAL A 164 -11.96 -7.57 8.40
C VAL A 164 -11.23 -8.54 7.49
N LEU A 165 -10.30 -9.32 8.05
CA LEU A 165 -9.69 -10.43 7.34
C LEU A 165 -10.79 -11.34 6.80
N ARG A 166 -10.84 -11.52 5.48
CA ARG A 166 -11.94 -12.24 4.82
C ARG A 166 -11.88 -13.74 5.08
N ASN A 167 -10.67 -14.30 5.19
CA ASN A 167 -10.45 -15.72 5.45
C ASN A 167 -9.00 -15.98 5.86
N GLU A 168 -8.74 -16.53 7.06
CA GLU A 168 -7.39 -16.93 7.50
C GLU A 168 -6.75 -18.00 6.59
N THR A 169 -7.56 -18.68 5.77
CA THR A 169 -7.13 -19.71 4.81
C THR A 169 -6.58 -19.15 3.50
N TYR A 170 -6.76 -17.85 3.23
CA TYR A 170 -6.23 -17.13 2.06
C TYR A 170 -4.97 -16.32 2.40
N LEU A 171 -4.26 -16.70 3.47
CA LEU A 171 -2.90 -16.24 3.63
C LEU A 171 -2.10 -16.80 2.45
N GLU A 172 -1.76 -15.95 1.49
CA GLU A 172 -0.71 -16.25 0.54
C GLU A 172 0.57 -16.40 1.36
N VAL A 173 0.86 -17.64 1.76
CA VAL A 173 2.04 -18.00 2.57
C VAL A 173 3.32 -17.90 1.73
N HIS A 174 3.16 -17.70 0.41
CA HIS A 174 4.26 -17.50 -0.50
C HIS A 174 4.88 -16.12 -0.31
N ASP A 175 6.21 -16.11 -0.22
CA ASP A 175 6.99 -14.88 -0.19
C ASP A 175 6.65 -14.05 -1.44
N PRO A 176 6.11 -12.83 -1.28
CA PRO A 176 5.70 -12.02 -2.42
C PRO A 176 6.91 -11.67 -3.31
N TYR A 177 8.13 -11.61 -2.75
CA TYR A 177 9.35 -11.43 -3.52
C TYR A 177 9.69 -12.65 -4.39
N GLN A 178 9.50 -13.86 -3.85
CA GLN A 178 9.70 -15.08 -4.63
C GLN A 178 8.64 -15.22 -5.73
N TYR A 179 7.38 -14.87 -5.44
CA TYR A 179 6.30 -14.91 -6.43
C TYR A 179 6.50 -13.89 -7.56
N PHE A 180 6.91 -12.67 -7.23
CA PHE A 180 7.19 -11.63 -8.23
C PHE A 180 8.23 -12.07 -9.27
N ASN A 181 9.31 -12.69 -8.80
CA ASN A 181 10.35 -13.26 -9.66
C ASN A 181 9.85 -14.42 -10.54
N LEU A 182 8.84 -15.18 -10.08
CA LEU A 182 8.21 -16.25 -10.86
C LEU A 182 7.23 -15.73 -11.91
N THR A 183 6.60 -14.58 -11.66
CA THR A 183 5.70 -13.90 -12.60
C THR A 183 6.41 -12.85 -13.46
N GLY A 184 7.74 -12.84 -13.45
CA GLY A 184 8.56 -11.98 -14.31
C GLY A 184 7.98 -11.97 -15.72
N GLU A 185 7.60 -10.77 -16.18
CA GLU A 185 6.95 -10.51 -17.47
C GLU A 185 5.43 -10.77 -17.57
N ALA A 186 4.66 -10.57 -16.50
CA ALA A 186 3.38 -9.88 -16.71
C ALA A 186 3.66 -8.38 -16.86
N THR A 187 4.39 -8.00 -17.92
CA THR A 187 4.05 -6.72 -18.55
C THR A 187 2.59 -6.87 -18.92
N GLU A 188 1.71 -6.35 -18.07
CA GLU A 188 0.53 -5.68 -18.59
C GLU A 188 1.08 -4.53 -19.46
N HIS A 189 1.61 -4.88 -20.62
CA HIS A 189 1.51 -4.02 -21.76
C HIS A 189 0.05 -3.61 -21.73
N PRO A 190 -0.27 -2.30 -21.64
CA PRO A 190 -1.64 -1.88 -21.88
C PRO A 190 -2.03 -2.63 -23.14
N PRO A 191 -3.11 -3.45 -23.10
CA PRO A 191 -3.44 -4.34 -24.21
C PRO A 191 -3.29 -3.49 -25.46
N PRO A 192 -2.49 -3.93 -26.45
CA PRO A 192 -2.12 -3.08 -27.56
C PRO A 192 -3.38 -2.38 -28.02
N THR A 193 -3.31 -1.06 -28.19
CA THR A 193 -4.44 -0.27 -28.72
C THR A 193 -4.69 -0.63 -30.19
N THR A 194 -4.50 -1.89 -30.57
CA THR A 194 -5.06 -2.50 -31.75
C THR A 194 -6.56 -2.61 -31.51
N LEU A 195 -7.29 -1.71 -32.15
CA LEU A 195 -8.75 -1.74 -32.33
C LEU A 195 -9.26 -3.01 -33.05
N ASP A 196 -8.38 -3.97 -33.35
CA ASP A 196 -8.67 -5.17 -34.10
C ASP A 196 -9.03 -6.35 -33.17
N GLY A 197 -10.19 -6.23 -32.53
CA GLY A 197 -10.94 -7.38 -32.02
C GLY A 197 -12.16 -7.63 -32.91
N PRO A 198 -12.66 -8.87 -33.00
CA PRO A 198 -13.78 -9.19 -33.89
C PRO A 198 -14.96 -8.26 -33.58
N SER A 199 -15.38 -7.54 -34.62
CA SER A 199 -16.53 -6.63 -34.62
C SER A 199 -17.80 -7.36 -34.19
N ARG A 200 -18.01 -7.51 -32.87
CA ARG A 200 -19.36 -7.40 -32.34
C ARG A 200 -19.76 -5.97 -32.61
N GLN A 201 -20.71 -5.80 -33.52
CA GLN A 201 -21.42 -4.53 -33.75
C GLN A 201 -21.92 -4.03 -32.40
N THR A 202 -21.07 -3.28 -31.71
CA THR A 202 -21.38 -2.64 -30.46
C THR A 202 -21.80 -1.25 -30.88
N GLN A 203 -23.08 -0.97 -30.72
CA GLN A 203 -23.62 0.39 -30.83
C GLN A 203 -23.10 1.21 -29.64
N ASP A 204 -21.79 1.31 -29.46
CA ASP A 204 -21.20 2.13 -28.41
C ASP A 204 -21.33 3.59 -28.87
N PRO A 205 -22.26 4.38 -28.29
CA PRO A 205 -22.46 5.77 -28.71
C PRO A 205 -21.24 6.63 -28.37
N PHE A 206 -20.41 6.21 -27.41
CA PHE A 206 -19.22 6.92 -26.97
C PHE A 206 -18.08 6.86 -27.98
N LEU A 207 -18.08 5.88 -28.90
CA LEU A 207 -17.08 5.82 -29.99
C LEU A 207 -17.19 7.01 -30.96
N LYS A 208 -18.33 7.72 -30.96
CA LYS A 208 -18.55 8.93 -31.77
C LYS A 208 -18.04 10.20 -31.12
N LEU A 209 -17.68 10.13 -29.83
CA LEU A 209 -17.22 11.29 -29.08
C LEU A 209 -15.69 11.40 -29.16
N PRO A 210 -15.15 12.63 -29.31
CA PRO A 210 -13.72 12.86 -29.14
C PRO A 210 -13.24 12.48 -27.74
N LEU A 211 -11.98 12.06 -27.64
CA LEU A 211 -11.38 11.62 -26.38
C LEU A 211 -11.38 12.73 -25.31
N GLU A 212 -11.28 13.99 -25.71
CA GLU A 212 -11.35 15.14 -24.82
C GLU A 212 -12.71 15.24 -24.13
N ILE A 213 -13.79 14.92 -24.85
CA ILE A 213 -15.15 14.91 -24.30
C ILE A 213 -15.32 13.74 -23.34
N LEU A 214 -14.81 12.57 -23.72
CA LEU A 214 -14.85 11.38 -22.86
C LEU A 214 -14.03 11.59 -21.58
N LEU A 215 -12.86 12.21 -21.69
CA LEU A 215 -12.04 12.61 -20.54
C LEU A 215 -12.81 13.57 -19.65
N LYS A 216 -13.50 14.58 -20.20
CA LYS A 216 -14.31 15.50 -19.39
C LYS A 216 -15.47 14.82 -18.68
N VAL A 217 -16.16 13.90 -19.35
CA VAL A 217 -17.18 13.08 -18.71
C VAL A 217 -16.56 12.26 -17.57
N ALA A 218 -15.41 11.62 -17.81
CA ALA A 218 -14.72 10.83 -16.80
C ALA A 218 -14.19 11.65 -15.62
N GLU A 219 -13.71 12.89 -15.85
CA GLU A 219 -13.28 13.81 -14.79
C GLU A 219 -14.42 14.15 -13.81
N GLU A 220 -15.68 14.15 -14.26
CA GLU A 220 -16.87 14.41 -13.43
C GLU A 220 -17.47 13.16 -12.78
N MET A 221 -17.09 11.97 -13.24
CA MET A 221 -17.56 10.70 -12.70
C MET A 221 -16.70 10.25 -11.53
N ASP A 222 -17.21 9.32 -10.74
CA ASP A 222 -16.42 8.62 -9.73
C ASP A 222 -15.38 7.69 -10.39
N THR A 223 -14.24 7.48 -9.75
CA THR A 223 -13.19 6.57 -10.24
C THR A 223 -13.74 5.16 -10.44
N SER A 224 -14.56 4.68 -9.51
CA SER A 224 -15.15 3.35 -9.59
C SER A 224 -16.03 3.17 -10.84
N ASP A 225 -16.81 4.19 -11.19
CA ASP A 225 -17.66 4.16 -12.37
C ASP A 225 -16.85 4.23 -13.65
N VAL A 226 -15.81 5.05 -13.73
CA VAL A 226 -14.93 5.09 -14.91
C VAL A 226 -14.23 3.75 -15.14
N LEU A 227 -13.77 3.07 -14.08
CA LEU A 227 -13.19 1.73 -14.17
C LEU A 227 -14.21 0.69 -14.66
N ARG A 228 -15.46 0.74 -14.18
CA ARG A 228 -16.54 -0.11 -14.69
C ARG A 228 -16.90 0.22 -16.14
N PHE A 229 -16.93 1.50 -16.50
CA PHE A 229 -17.20 1.94 -17.87
C PHE A 229 -16.15 1.40 -18.84
N ARG A 230 -14.89 1.28 -18.45
CA ARG A 230 -13.85 0.63 -19.29
C ARG A 230 -14.20 -0.83 -19.60
N LEU A 231 -14.86 -1.54 -18.70
CA LEU A 231 -15.25 -2.93 -18.95
C LEU A 231 -16.41 -3.03 -19.95
N ILE A 232 -17.21 -1.97 -20.10
CA ILE A 232 -18.44 -1.94 -20.90
C ILE A 232 -18.25 -1.22 -22.24
N SER A 233 -17.48 -0.13 -22.25
CA SER A 233 -17.21 0.75 -23.38
C SER A 233 -15.71 0.90 -23.61
N ARG A 234 -15.27 0.48 -24.80
CA ARG A 234 -13.86 0.61 -25.21
C ARG A 234 -13.42 2.07 -25.35
N SER A 235 -14.38 2.97 -25.58
CA SER A 235 -14.12 4.41 -25.71
C SER A 235 -13.45 5.00 -24.47
N PHE A 236 -13.69 4.42 -23.29
CA PHE A 236 -13.12 4.86 -22.01
C PHE A 236 -11.75 4.23 -21.71
N TRP A 237 -11.26 3.28 -22.50
CA TRP A 237 -9.98 2.61 -22.23
C TRP A 237 -8.79 3.54 -22.11
N PRO A 238 -8.60 4.53 -23.02
CA PRO A 238 -7.42 5.40 -22.96
C PRO A 238 -7.38 6.28 -21.71
N ILE A 239 -8.55 6.62 -21.14
CA ILE A 239 -8.70 7.55 -20.03
C ILE A 239 -7.92 7.10 -18.79
N PHE A 240 -7.87 5.79 -18.53
CA PHE A 240 -7.13 5.25 -17.39
C PHE A 240 -5.63 5.57 -17.43
N ASN A 241 -5.06 5.70 -18.62
CA ASN A 241 -3.65 6.04 -18.78
C ASN A 241 -3.41 7.56 -18.81
N MET A 242 -4.45 8.38 -18.69
CA MET A 242 -4.32 9.84 -18.75
C MET A 242 -4.01 10.42 -17.37
N GLN A 243 -2.90 11.14 -17.27
CA GLN A 243 -2.53 11.82 -16.03
C GLN A 243 -3.56 12.90 -15.64
N SER A 244 -4.17 13.58 -16.62
CA SER A 244 -5.24 14.57 -16.39
C SER A 244 -6.43 13.98 -15.63
N PHE A 245 -6.82 12.75 -15.98
CA PHE A 245 -7.87 12.01 -15.30
C PHE A 245 -7.52 11.79 -13.82
N TRP A 246 -6.34 11.24 -13.53
CA TRP A 246 -5.92 10.99 -12.15
C TRP A 246 -5.74 12.28 -11.36
N LEU A 247 -5.16 13.32 -11.96
CA LEU A 247 -5.03 14.64 -11.34
C LEU A 247 -6.40 15.24 -10.97
N SER A 248 -7.45 14.97 -11.76
CA SER A 248 -8.79 15.46 -11.47
C SER A 248 -9.32 14.98 -10.11
N ARG A 249 -8.94 13.77 -9.68
CA ARG A 249 -9.39 13.17 -8.42
C ARG A 249 -8.88 13.88 -7.19
N PHE A 250 -7.77 14.60 -7.32
CA PHE A 250 -7.17 15.33 -6.22
C PHE A 250 -7.66 16.77 -6.13
N ARG A 251 -8.34 17.31 -7.15
CA ARG A 251 -8.84 18.70 -7.14
C ARG A 251 -9.72 18.96 -5.91
N ALA A 252 -9.78 20.20 -5.45
CA ALA A 252 -10.61 20.59 -4.31
C ALA A 252 -12.08 20.16 -4.53
N GLY A 253 -12.64 19.41 -3.56
CA GLY A 253 -14.00 18.87 -3.64
C GLY A 253 -14.15 17.55 -4.41
N ALA A 254 -13.07 17.01 -5.01
CA ALA A 254 -13.08 15.70 -5.67
C ALA A 254 -12.82 14.53 -4.69
N GLU A 255 -12.98 13.30 -5.18
CA GLU A 255 -12.90 12.04 -4.41
C GLU A 255 -11.67 11.91 -3.50
N ARG A 256 -10.53 12.45 -3.94
CA ARG A 256 -9.23 12.38 -3.24
C ARG A 256 -8.72 13.76 -2.84
N SER A 257 -9.61 14.74 -2.68
CA SER A 257 -9.27 16.10 -2.26
C SER A 257 -8.63 16.17 -0.87
N TRP A 258 -8.93 15.20 0.00
CA TRP A 258 -8.29 15.08 1.33
C TRP A 258 -6.77 14.90 1.24
N ALA A 259 -6.24 14.24 0.20
CA ALA A 259 -4.81 14.04 0.02
C ALA A 259 -4.06 15.36 -0.26
N GLN A 260 -4.73 16.40 -0.79
CA GLN A 260 -4.12 17.73 -0.90
C GLN A 260 -3.98 18.43 0.46
N THR A 261 -4.84 18.08 1.43
CA THR A 261 -4.81 18.68 2.77
C THR A 261 -3.66 18.11 3.61
N ALA A 262 -3.28 16.85 3.38
CA ALA A 262 -2.18 16.18 4.08
C ALA A 262 -0.79 16.75 3.74
N LEU A 263 -0.62 17.39 2.58
CA LEU A 263 0.66 17.97 2.15
C LEU A 263 0.91 19.39 2.68
N GLY A 264 -0.02 19.95 3.46
CA GLY A 264 0.01 21.37 3.83
C GLY A 264 -0.08 22.29 2.60
N PRO A 265 -0.26 23.60 2.80
CA PRO A 265 -0.21 24.54 1.69
C PRO A 265 1.21 24.56 1.13
N TYR A 266 1.40 23.94 -0.03
CA TYR A 266 2.60 24.12 -0.85
C TYR A 266 2.63 25.59 -1.32
N GLN A 267 3.20 26.46 -0.48
CA GLN A 267 3.53 27.82 -0.87
C GLN A 267 4.63 27.75 -1.92
N ARG A 268 4.25 28.02 -3.18
CA ARG A 268 5.21 28.42 -4.20
C ARG A 268 5.57 29.88 -3.91
N ASP A 269 6.80 30.10 -3.47
CA ASP A 269 7.52 31.35 -3.72
C ASP A 269 8.50 31.11 -4.87
#